data_AF-A0A7K3UMY7-F1
#
_entry.id   AF-A0A7K3UMY7-F1
#
_cell.length_a   1.000
_cell.length_b   1.000
_cell.length_c   1.000
_cell.angle_alpha   90.00
_cell.angle_beta   90.00
_cell.angle_gamma   90.00
#
_symmetry.space_group_name_H-M   'P 1'
#
loop_
_entity.id
_entity.type
_entity.pdbx_description
1 polymer ?
#
loop_
_entity_poly.entity_id
_entity_poly.type
_entity_poly.pdbx_seq_one_letter_code
_entity_poly.pdbx_strand_id
1 'polypeptide(L)'
;LEQQSFMDPLTGLLNRRAFLSAHQQEREKAMRTGGLLSLLLIDLDHFKQVNDTYGHATGDRILIDFAKRVADMLPAPGHVARWGGEEFAVLLPRVPPDEARDHAERIRRRVAQKDDATLPGYTCSIGV
;
A
#
# COMPACT_ATOMS: atom_id res chain seq x y z
N LEU A 1 -21.21 -21.30 -3.36
CA LEU A 1 -20.19 -20.84 -2.40
C LEU A 1 -19.18 -20.03 -3.18
N GLU A 2 -19.40 -18.72 -3.29
CA GLU A 2 -18.44 -17.81 -3.93
C GLU A 2 -17.16 -17.83 -3.09
N GLN A 3 -16.05 -18.26 -3.68
CA GLN A 3 -14.74 -18.09 -3.07
C GLN A 3 -14.50 -16.58 -2.91
N GLN A 4 -14.69 -16.09 -1.70
CA GLN A 4 -14.38 -14.72 -1.34
C GLN A 4 -12.86 -14.55 -1.42
N SER A 5 -12.36 -13.99 -2.53
CA SER A 5 -10.94 -13.62 -2.64
C SER A 5 -10.61 -12.62 -1.53
N PHE A 6 -9.54 -12.89 -0.77
CA PHE A 6 -8.93 -11.94 0.17
C PHE A 6 -7.90 -11.04 -0.51
N MET A 7 -7.54 -11.37 -1.76
CA MET A 7 -6.52 -10.68 -2.52
C MET A 7 -7.16 -9.84 -3.62
N ASP A 8 -6.55 -8.69 -3.89
CA ASP A 8 -6.79 -7.91 -5.10
C ASP A 8 -6.23 -8.66 -6.32
N PRO A 9 -7.04 -8.95 -7.36
CA PRO A 9 -6.63 -9.80 -8.46
C PRO A 9 -5.54 -9.18 -9.35
N LEU A 10 -5.39 -7.85 -9.36
CA LEU A 10 -4.39 -7.18 -10.17
C LEU A 10 -3.03 -7.16 -9.47
N THR A 11 -3.00 -6.70 -8.23
CA THR A 11 -1.75 -6.43 -7.50
C THR A 11 -1.28 -7.62 -6.68
N GLY A 12 -2.16 -8.58 -6.38
CA GLY A 12 -1.86 -9.70 -5.48
C GLY A 12 -1.68 -9.27 -4.02
N LEU A 13 -2.04 -8.03 -3.65
CA LEU A 13 -2.09 -7.57 -2.27
C LEU A 13 -3.41 -7.92 -1.60
N LEU A 14 -3.55 -7.66 -0.30
CA LEU A 14 -4.85 -7.74 0.36
C LEU A 14 -5.83 -6.78 -0.34
N ASN A 15 -7.09 -7.18 -0.42
CA ASN A 15 -8.15 -6.23 -0.75
C ASN A 15 -8.63 -5.49 0.51
N ARG A 16 -9.41 -4.43 0.31
CA ARG A 16 -9.99 -3.61 1.39
C ARG A 16 -10.67 -4.42 2.49
N ARG A 17 -11.43 -5.46 2.13
CA ARG A 17 -12.13 -6.31 3.11
C ARG A 17 -11.13 -7.08 3.98
N ALA A 18 -10.14 -7.72 3.36
CA ALA A 18 -9.11 -8.48 4.08
C ALA A 18 -8.26 -7.56 4.98
N PHE A 19 -7.96 -6.35 4.52
CA PHE A 19 -7.26 -5.35 5.32
C PHE A 19 -8.03 -4.96 6.58
N LEU A 20 -9.35 -4.73 6.48
CA LEU A 20 -10.19 -4.41 7.64
C LEU A 20 -10.19 -5.55 8.67
N SER A 21 -10.21 -6.81 8.21
CA SER A 21 -10.07 -7.97 9.09
C SER A 21 -8.71 -8.00 9.79
N ALA A 22 -7.61 -7.74 9.07
CA ALA A 22 -6.26 -7.67 9.66
C ALA A 22 -6.14 -6.52 10.67
N HIS A 23 -6.66 -5.33 10.34
CA HIS A 23 -6.72 -4.19 11.24
C HIS A 23 -7.48 -4.51 12.52
N GLN A 24 -8.64 -5.16 12.44
CA GLN A 24 -9.41 -5.56 13.62
C GLN A 24 -8.57 -6.46 14.54
N GLN A 25 -7.92 -7.48 13.99
CA GLN A 25 -7.12 -8.43 14.76
C GLN A 25 -5.91 -7.77 15.44
N GLU A 26 -5.16 -6.94 14.70
CA GLU A 26 -3.98 -6.25 15.26
C GLU A 26 -4.39 -5.19 16.29
N ARG A 27 -5.53 -4.52 16.10
CA ARG A 27 -6.06 -3.58 17.10
C ARG A 27 -6.44 -4.29 18.39
N GLU A 28 -7.16 -5.41 18.33
CA GLU A 28 -7.50 -6.21 19.51
C GLU A 28 -6.27 -6.75 20.24
N LYS A 29 -5.21 -7.10 19.49
CA LYS A 29 -3.94 -7.52 20.06
C LYS A 29 -3.23 -6.36 20.75
N ALA A 30 -3.11 -5.21 20.08
CA ALA A 30 -2.52 -4.00 20.63
C ALA A 30 -3.22 -3.55 21.92
N MET A 31 -4.56 -3.56 21.96
CA MET A 31 -5.33 -3.23 23.17
C MET A 31 -5.03 -4.17 24.35
N ARG A 32 -4.83 -5.47 24.09
CA ARG A 32 -4.52 -6.45 25.13
C ARG A 32 -3.08 -6.35 25.64
N THR A 33 -2.14 -5.99 24.78
CA THR A 33 -0.71 -5.96 25.13
C THR A 33 -0.16 -4.57 25.42
N GLY A 34 -0.99 -3.52 25.33
CA GLY A 34 -0.53 -2.12 25.39
C GLY A 34 0.36 -1.73 24.20
N GLY A 35 0.18 -2.39 23.05
CA GLY A 35 0.98 -2.17 21.84
C GLY A 35 0.53 -0.96 21.03
N LEU A 36 1.38 -0.52 20.10
CA LEU A 36 1.08 0.54 19.14
C LEU A 36 0.59 -0.04 17.80
N LEU A 37 -0.17 0.75 17.05
CA LEU A 37 -0.63 0.40 15.71
C LEU A 37 -0.70 1.68 14.88
N SER A 38 0.09 1.74 13.80
CA SER A 38 0.11 2.88 12.88
C SER A 38 -0.52 2.50 11.54
N LEU A 39 -1.14 3.47 10.87
CA LEU A 39 -1.81 3.32 9.58
C LEU A 39 -1.23 4.34 8.61
N LEU A 40 -0.89 3.91 7.40
CA LEU A 40 -0.55 4.80 6.30
C LEU A 40 -1.63 4.69 5.22
N LEU A 41 -2.07 5.82 4.71
CA LEU A 41 -2.91 5.91 3.51
C LEU A 41 -2.09 6.52 2.39
N ILE A 42 -2.07 5.87 1.23
CA ILE A 42 -1.22 6.23 0.12
C ILE A 42 -2.07 6.38 -1.14
N ASP A 43 -1.83 7.44 -1.89
CA ASP A 43 -2.48 7.71 -3.18
C ASP A 43 -1.41 7.95 -4.25
N LEU A 44 -1.61 7.42 -5.46
CA LEU A 44 -0.69 7.64 -6.58
C LEU A 44 -0.97 8.98 -7.24
N ASP A 45 0.04 9.86 -7.29
CA ASP A 45 -0.17 11.22 -7.77
C ASP A 45 -0.47 11.24 -9.27
N HIS A 46 -1.50 11.99 -9.65
CA HIS A 46 -1.89 12.20 -11.06
C HIS A 46 -2.16 10.90 -11.85
N PHE A 47 -2.56 9.81 -11.19
CA PHE A 47 -2.72 8.51 -11.84
C PHE A 47 -3.70 8.51 -13.02
N LYS A 48 -4.78 9.31 -12.94
CA LYS A 48 -5.67 9.53 -14.09
C LYS A 48 -4.94 10.07 -15.32
N GLN A 49 -4.05 11.06 -15.16
CA GLN A 49 -3.29 11.62 -16.29
C GLN A 49 -2.36 10.58 -16.92
N VAL A 50 -1.80 9.68 -16.10
CA VAL A 50 -1.01 8.55 -16.61
C VAL A 50 -1.87 7.62 -17.46
N ASN A 51 -3.06 7.26 -17.01
CA ASN A 51 -3.98 6.45 -17.81
C ASN A 51 -4.39 7.15 -19.10
N ASP A 52 -4.69 8.44 -19.04
CA ASP A 52 -5.09 9.23 -20.21
C ASP A 52 -3.95 9.36 -21.23
N THR A 53 -2.69 9.38 -20.78
CA THR A 53 -1.50 9.55 -21.65
C THR A 53 -0.95 8.24 -22.18
N TYR A 54 -0.88 7.20 -21.34
CA TYR A 54 -0.19 5.94 -21.64
C TYR A 54 -1.12 4.72 -21.71
N GLY A 55 -2.42 4.90 -21.47
CA GLY A 55 -3.44 3.86 -21.48
C GLY A 55 -3.49 3.04 -20.18
N HIS A 56 -4.67 2.44 -19.94
CA HIS A 56 -4.95 1.65 -18.74
C HIS A 56 -3.99 0.48 -18.52
N ALA A 57 -3.49 -0.16 -19.58
CA ALA A 57 -2.51 -1.23 -19.46
C ALA A 57 -1.20 -0.75 -18.78
N THR A 58 -0.80 0.50 -19.03
CA THR A 58 0.37 1.10 -18.35
C THR A 58 0.04 1.43 -16.89
N GLY A 59 -1.16 1.95 -16.63
CA GLY A 59 -1.64 2.18 -15.26
C GLY A 59 -1.67 0.91 -14.42
N ASP A 60 -2.17 -0.19 -14.97
CA ASP A 60 -2.19 -1.50 -14.32
C ASP A 60 -0.78 -1.99 -13.97
N ARG A 61 0.19 -1.80 -14.87
CA ARG A 61 1.59 -2.13 -14.61
C ARG A 61 2.19 -1.27 -13.50
N ILE A 62 1.82 0.01 -13.41
CA ILE A 62 2.25 0.91 -12.32
C ILE A 62 1.67 0.45 -10.99
N LEU A 63 0.39 0.07 -10.95
CA LEU A 63 -0.24 -0.46 -9.73
C LEU A 63 0.46 -1.73 -9.23
N ILE A 64 0.85 -2.63 -10.15
CA ILE A 64 1.60 -3.84 -9.84
C ILE A 64 3.02 -3.50 -9.35
N ASP A 65 3.72 -2.58 -10.02
CA ASP A 65 5.08 -2.16 -9.63
C ASP A 65 5.08 -1.50 -8.25
N PHE A 66 4.15 -0.57 -8.02
CA PHE A 66 3.96 0.09 -6.73
C PHE A 66 3.67 -0.93 -5.62
N ALA A 67 2.75 -1.86 -5.86
CA ALA A 67 2.39 -2.91 -4.90
C ALA A 67 3.60 -3.73 -4.44
N LYS A 68 4.44 -4.16 -5.39
CA LYS A 68 5.68 -4.90 -5.10
C LYS A 68 6.65 -4.07 -4.27
N ARG A 69 6.90 -2.83 -4.71
CA ARG A 69 7.84 -1.92 -4.02
C ARG A 69 7.43 -1.65 -2.57
N VAL A 70 6.14 -1.42 -2.32
CA VAL A 70 5.66 -1.20 -0.95
C VAL A 70 5.78 -2.47 -0.13
N ALA A 71 5.32 -3.62 -0.66
CA ALA A 71 5.37 -4.90 0.05
C ALA A 71 6.79 -5.30 0.48
N ASP A 72 7.79 -5.11 -0.39
CA ASP A 72 9.20 -5.43 -0.12
C ASP A 72 9.82 -4.54 0.98
N MET A 73 9.20 -3.40 1.30
CA MET A 73 9.69 -2.45 2.30
C MET A 73 9.08 -2.62 3.69
N LEU A 74 7.99 -3.39 3.81
CA LEU A 74 7.28 -3.50 5.08
C LEU A 74 7.98 -4.47 6.03
N PRO A 75 8.17 -4.10 7.31
CA PRO A 75 8.61 -5.04 8.32
C PRO A 75 7.48 -6.03 8.64
N ALA A 76 7.79 -7.26 9.05
CA ALA A 76 6.78 -8.19 9.57
C ALA A 76 6.32 -7.76 10.98
N PRO A 77 5.01 -7.80 11.32
CA PRO A 77 3.87 -8.32 10.56
C PRO A 77 3.07 -7.19 9.87
N GLY A 78 3.74 -6.33 9.10
CA GLY A 78 3.11 -5.27 8.32
C GLY A 78 2.19 -5.83 7.24
N HIS A 79 1.09 -5.12 7.00
CA HIS A 79 0.12 -5.50 5.98
C HIS A 79 0.00 -4.36 4.96
N VAL A 80 -0.13 -4.71 3.68
CA VAL A 80 -0.45 -3.76 2.62
C VAL A 80 -1.68 -4.25 1.86
N ALA A 81 -2.54 -3.32 1.50
CA ALA A 81 -3.73 -3.58 0.71
C ALA A 81 -3.93 -2.52 -0.37
N ARG A 82 -4.57 -2.95 -1.46
CA ARG A 82 -5.21 -2.01 -2.38
C ARG A 82 -6.56 -1.62 -1.80
N TRP A 83 -6.68 -0.35 -1.41
CA TRP A 83 -7.85 0.21 -0.75
C TRP A 83 -8.93 0.63 -1.75
N GLY A 84 -8.50 1.22 -2.86
CA GLY A 84 -9.34 1.76 -3.93
C GLY A 84 -8.71 1.58 -5.31
N GLY A 85 -9.09 2.43 -6.27
CA GLY A 85 -8.56 2.37 -7.64
C GLY A 85 -7.05 2.56 -7.68
N GLU A 86 -6.57 3.70 -7.18
CA GLU A 86 -5.14 4.05 -7.08
C GLU A 86 -4.66 4.23 -5.63
N GLU A 87 -5.55 3.96 -4.67
CA GLU A 87 -5.30 4.11 -3.24
C GLU A 87 -4.82 2.80 -2.60
N PHE A 88 -3.84 2.89 -1.71
CA PHE A 88 -3.30 1.80 -0.92
C PHE A 88 -3.32 2.12 0.57
N ALA A 89 -3.44 1.08 1.39
CA ALA A 89 -3.37 1.20 2.84
C ALA A 89 -2.29 0.26 3.39
N VAL A 90 -1.49 0.77 4.32
CA VAL A 90 -0.46 0.00 5.03
C VAL A 90 -0.74 0.03 6.52
N LEU A 91 -0.76 -1.14 7.15
CA LEU A 91 -0.89 -1.32 8.58
C LEU A 91 0.45 -1.73 9.17
N LEU A 92 0.92 -1.00 10.18
CA LEU A 92 2.20 -1.25 10.86
C LEU A 92 1.97 -1.55 12.35
N PRO A 93 1.87 -2.85 12.72
CA PRO A 93 1.74 -3.25 14.11
C PRO A 93 3.03 -3.03 14.88
N ARG A 94 2.90 -2.50 16.10
CA ARG A 94 4.00 -2.21 17.04
C ARG A 94 4.99 -1.15 16.55
N VAL A 95 4.57 -0.31 15.61
CA VAL A 95 5.39 0.81 15.10
C VAL A 95 4.82 2.13 15.64
N PRO A 96 5.64 2.95 16.33
CA PRO A 96 5.22 4.27 16.82
C PRO A 96 5.06 5.29 15.68
N PRO A 97 4.34 6.41 15.91
CA PRO A 97 4.06 7.39 14.87
C PRO A 97 5.29 7.99 14.18
N ASP A 98 6.39 8.22 14.91
CA ASP A 98 7.61 8.79 14.31
C ASP A 98 8.31 7.79 13.38
N GLU A 99 8.44 6.52 13.77
CA GLU A 99 8.93 5.48 12.86
C GLU A 99 7.97 5.24 11.68
N ALA A 100 6.66 5.36 11.89
CA ALA A 100 5.68 5.26 10.81
C ALA A 100 5.88 6.37 9.76
N ARG A 101 6.22 7.60 10.19
CA ARG A 101 6.61 8.70 9.29
C ARG A 101 7.91 8.40 8.55
N ASP A 102 8.89 7.81 9.21
CA ASP A 102 10.13 7.38 8.55
C ASP A 102 9.87 6.30 7.50
N HIS A 103 8.99 5.33 7.79
CA HIS A 103 8.54 4.34 6.82
C HIS A 103 7.82 4.99 5.62
N ALA A 104 6.92 5.94 5.87
CA ALA A 104 6.24 6.70 4.82
C ALA A 104 7.26 7.42 3.92
N GLU A 105 8.21 8.16 4.49
CA GLU A 105 9.21 8.90 3.71
C GLU A 105 10.12 7.96 2.90
N ARG A 106 10.49 6.80 3.46
CA ARG A 106 11.25 5.79 2.73
C ARG A 106 10.45 5.24 1.54
N ILE A 107 9.17 4.91 1.73
CA ILE A 107 8.29 4.45 0.64
C ILE A 107 8.19 5.51 -0.45
N ARG A 108 7.90 6.77 -0.06
CA ARG A 108 7.78 7.89 -1.00
C ARG A 108 9.04 8.06 -1.85
N ARG A 109 10.23 8.01 -1.22
CA ARG A 109 11.52 8.07 -1.92
C ARG A 109 11.75 6.89 -2.85
N ARG A 110 11.41 5.67 -2.40
CA ARG A 110 11.56 4.44 -3.21
C ARG A 110 10.69 4.47 -4.46
N VAL A 111 9.45 4.95 -4.32
CA VAL A 111 8.49 5.04 -5.43
C VAL A 111 8.95 6.05 -6.46
N ALA A 112 9.48 7.19 -6.03
CA ALA A 112 10.02 8.22 -6.93
C ALA A 112 11.26 7.76 -7.74
N GLN A 113 11.87 6.61 -7.40
CA GLN A 113 12.98 6.05 -8.16
C GLN A 113 12.48 5.30 -9.39
N LYS A 114 13.06 5.64 -10.55
CA LYS A 114 12.75 4.96 -11.82
C LYS A 114 13.67 3.76 -12.02
N ASP A 115 13.18 2.58 -11.64
CA ASP A 115 13.90 1.32 -11.80
C ASP A 115 13.53 0.59 -13.09
N ASP A 116 12.24 0.58 -13.44
CA ASP A 116 11.78 0.02 -14.70
C ASP A 116 11.82 1.09 -15.79
N ALA A 117 12.77 0.96 -16.72
CA ALA A 117 12.91 1.87 -17.85
C ALA A 117 11.67 1.89 -18.77
N THR A 118 10.86 0.83 -18.73
CA THR A 118 9.67 0.65 -19.57
C THR A 118 8.39 1.26 -18.96
N LEU A 119 8.46 1.83 -17.75
CA LEU A 119 7.37 2.57 -17.13
C LEU A 119 7.66 4.08 -17.12
N PRO A 120 6.62 4.93 -17.21
CA PRO A 120 6.78 6.34 -16.90
C PRO A 120 7.14 6.51 -15.41
N GLY A 121 7.80 7.62 -15.06
CA GLY A 121 8.02 7.96 -13.67
C GLY A 121 6.69 8.32 -12.98
N TYR A 122 6.53 7.94 -11.72
CA TYR A 122 5.34 8.24 -10.92
C TYR A 122 5.74 8.49 -9.47
N THR A 123 4.89 9.21 -8.74
CA THR A 123 5.07 9.56 -7.33
C THR A 123 3.83 9.22 -6.53
N CYS A 124 3.91 9.34 -5.20
CA CYS A 124 2.77 9.15 -4.33
C CYS A 124 2.76 10.16 -3.18
N SER A 125 1.56 10.40 -2.67
CA SER A 125 1.29 11.15 -1.46
C SER A 125 0.91 10.19 -0.33
N ILE A 126 1.44 10.42 0.89
CA ILE A 126 1.25 9.51 2.03
C ILE A 126 0.78 10.28 3.26
N GLY A 127 -0.36 9.88 3.83
CA GLY A 127 -0.82 10.26 5.15
C GLY A 127 -0.43 9.22 6.21
N VAL A 128 -0.09 9.68 7.42
CA VAL A 128 0.26 8.87 8.60
C VAL A 128 -0.63 9.26 9.76
#